data_AF-A0A6V7NHI6-F1
#
_entry.id   AF-A0A6V7NHI6-F1
#
_cell.length_a   1.000
_cell.length_b   1.000
_cell.length_c   1.000
_cell.angle_alpha   90.00
_cell.angle_beta   90.00
_cell.angle_gamma   90.00
#
_symmetry.space_group_name_H-M   'P 1'
#
loop_
_entity.id
_entity.type
_entity.pdbx_description
1 polymer ?
#
loop_
_entity_poly.entity_id
_entity_poly.type
_entity_poly.pdbx_seq_one_letter_code
_entity_poly.pdbx_strand_id
1 'polypeptide(L)'
;MAEFPALNGQSVSFAVLMYPPGSVNPPHTHPRSAELLFLVEGYLEVGFVDTTNKLYTQKMQPGDMFVFPKGLVHFQYCTGPKPAVAFSAFGSASAGLVSVPGSVFTSNIDDGILAKSFKTDVGTIQKLKEGLAANKC
;
A
#
# COMPACT_ATOMS: atom_id res chain seq x y z
N MET A 1 14.66 3.40 -10.22
CA MET A 1 14.13 2.87 -11.50
C MET A 1 15.26 2.05 -12.09
N ALA A 2 15.27 0.75 -11.81
CA ALA A 2 16.42 -0.11 -12.10
C ALA A 2 16.04 -1.27 -13.03
N GLU A 3 14.83 -1.84 -12.84
CA GLU A 3 14.47 -3.11 -13.47
C GLU A 3 14.20 -3.04 -14.98
N PHE A 4 13.62 -1.93 -15.49
CA PHE A 4 13.30 -1.81 -16.93
C PHE A 4 13.51 -0.37 -17.46
N PRO A 5 14.76 -0.02 -17.85
CA PRO A 5 15.12 1.34 -18.26
C PRO A 5 14.32 1.90 -19.45
N ALA A 6 13.83 1.04 -20.35
CA ALA A 6 13.06 1.45 -21.53
C ALA A 6 11.70 2.10 -21.19
N LEU A 7 11.23 1.98 -19.94
CA LEU A 7 10.04 2.66 -19.46
C LEU A 7 10.24 4.17 -19.27
N ASN A 8 11.49 4.65 -19.21
CA ASN A 8 11.79 6.07 -19.11
C ASN A 8 11.18 6.85 -20.28
N GLY A 9 10.39 7.87 -19.96
CA GLY A 9 9.68 8.70 -20.95
C GLY A 9 8.38 8.08 -21.49
N GLN A 10 8.04 6.84 -21.14
CA GLN A 10 6.81 6.18 -21.62
C GLN A 10 5.61 6.35 -20.67
N SER A 11 5.84 6.89 -19.47
CA SER A 11 4.79 7.11 -18.45
C SER A 11 4.00 5.84 -18.10
N VAL A 12 4.65 4.68 -18.17
CA VAL A 12 4.06 3.39 -17.80
C VAL A 12 5.04 2.56 -16.98
N SER A 13 4.51 1.81 -16.02
CA SER A 13 5.24 0.76 -15.31
C SER A 13 4.26 -0.28 -14.78
N PHE A 14 4.78 -1.42 -14.35
CA PHE A 14 3.97 -2.48 -13.77
C PHE A 14 4.68 -3.14 -12.58
N ALA A 15 3.90 -3.79 -11.72
CA ALA A 15 4.37 -4.68 -10.68
C ALA A 15 3.53 -5.96 -10.68
N VAL A 16 4.17 -7.09 -10.37
CA VAL A 16 3.48 -8.35 -10.06
C VAL A 16 3.49 -8.49 -8.55
N LEU A 17 2.32 -8.69 -7.95
CA LEU A 17 2.16 -8.83 -6.51
C LEU A 17 1.68 -10.23 -6.20
N MET A 18 2.35 -10.86 -5.24
CA MET A 18 1.98 -12.15 -4.69
C MET A 18 1.67 -11.97 -3.20
N TYR A 19 0.47 -12.36 -2.81
CA TYR A 19 -0.03 -12.20 -1.45
C TYR A 19 -0.21 -13.58 -0.82
N PRO A 20 0.61 -13.99 0.16
CA PRO A 20 0.32 -15.17 0.96
C PRO A 20 -1.06 -15.09 1.63
N PRO A 21 -1.69 -16.23 1.99
CA PRO A 21 -2.95 -16.24 2.73
C PRO A 21 -2.88 -15.38 3.99
N GLY A 22 -3.87 -14.51 4.20
CA GLY A 22 -3.92 -13.61 5.37
C GLY A 22 -2.87 -12.49 5.39
N SER A 23 -2.11 -12.30 4.31
CA SER A 23 -1.17 -11.18 4.21
C SER A 23 -1.85 -9.87 3.86
N VAL A 24 -1.20 -8.76 4.24
CA VAL A 24 -1.61 -7.40 3.93
C VAL A 24 -0.50 -6.69 3.17
N ASN A 25 -0.86 -5.99 2.10
CA ASN A 25 -0.06 -4.85 1.65
C ASN A 25 -0.59 -3.62 2.41
N PRO A 26 0.16 -3.14 3.42
CA PRO A 26 -0.35 -2.19 4.40
C PRO A 26 -0.76 -0.86 3.75
N PRO A 27 -1.51 0.01 4.45
CA PRO A 27 -1.87 1.32 3.94
C PRO A 27 -0.67 2.07 3.35
N HIS A 28 -0.76 2.42 2.07
CA HIS A 28 0.32 3.08 1.32
C HIS A 28 -0.25 4.01 0.26
N THR A 29 0.63 4.77 -0.39
CA THR A 29 0.26 5.63 -1.51
C THR A 29 1.34 5.69 -2.60
N HIS A 30 0.90 6.03 -3.80
CA HIS A 30 1.73 6.30 -4.98
C HIS A 30 1.69 7.80 -5.30
N PRO A 31 2.73 8.58 -4.91
CA PRO A 31 2.69 10.04 -5.07
C PRO A 31 2.71 10.50 -6.54
N ARG A 32 3.16 9.64 -7.46
CA ARG A 32 3.36 10.01 -8.86
C ARG A 32 2.43 9.27 -9.84
N SER A 33 1.53 8.41 -9.38
CA SER A 33 0.65 7.65 -10.27
C SER A 33 -0.65 7.22 -9.62
N ALA A 34 -1.72 7.11 -10.41
CA ALA A 34 -2.82 6.20 -10.09
C ALA A 34 -2.37 4.76 -10.34
N GLU A 35 -3.01 3.81 -9.71
CA GLU A 35 -2.76 2.38 -9.89
C GLU A 35 -4.03 1.69 -10.39
N LEU A 36 -3.86 0.81 -11.37
CA LEU A 36 -4.90 -0.09 -11.84
C LEU A 36 -4.49 -1.53 -11.53
N LEU A 37 -5.18 -2.16 -10.59
CA LEU A 37 -4.93 -3.52 -10.13
C LEU A 37 -5.86 -4.49 -10.87
N PHE A 38 -5.30 -5.56 -11.42
CA PHE A 38 -6.02 -6.69 -12.00
C PHE A 38 -5.70 -7.97 -11.23
N LEU A 39 -6.73 -8.65 -10.72
CA LEU A 39 -6.57 -9.89 -9.96
C LEU A 39 -6.60 -11.11 -10.87
N VAL A 40 -5.54 -11.91 -10.85
CA VAL A 40 -5.40 -13.10 -11.70
C VAL A 40 -5.77 -14.38 -10.96
N GLU A 41 -5.35 -14.50 -9.71
CA GLU A 41 -5.61 -15.68 -8.88
C GLU A 41 -5.92 -15.28 -7.44
N GLY A 42 -6.68 -16.13 -6.74
CA GLY A 42 -7.01 -15.93 -5.33
C GLY A 42 -8.12 -14.91 -5.10
N TYR A 43 -8.16 -14.35 -3.89
CA TYR A 43 -9.18 -13.40 -3.45
C TYR A 43 -8.54 -12.28 -2.63
N LEU A 44 -8.89 -11.04 -2.97
CA LEU A 44 -8.41 -9.85 -2.25
C LEU A 44 -9.60 -9.05 -1.71
N GLU A 45 -9.43 -8.47 -0.53
CA GLU A 45 -10.18 -7.28 -0.14
C GLU A 45 -9.29 -6.07 -0.35
N VAL A 46 -9.76 -5.11 -1.12
CA VAL A 46 -9.01 -3.90 -1.46
C VAL A 46 -9.82 -2.67 -1.06
N GLY A 47 -9.14 -1.55 -0.83
CA GLY A 47 -9.82 -0.30 -0.63
C GLY A 47 -8.92 0.93 -0.61
N PHE A 48 -9.52 2.09 -0.83
CA PHE A 48 -8.88 3.39 -0.68
C PHE A 48 -9.73 4.35 0.15
N VAL A 49 -9.07 5.36 0.71
CA VAL A 49 -9.71 6.43 1.46
C VAL A 49 -9.59 7.74 0.68
N ASP A 50 -10.71 8.42 0.47
CA ASP A 50 -10.74 9.72 -0.20
C ASP A 50 -10.38 10.89 0.73
N THR A 51 -10.36 12.10 0.17
CA THR A 51 -10.02 13.33 0.92
C THR A 51 -11.06 13.74 1.96
N THR A 52 -12.23 13.10 1.98
CA THR A 52 -13.27 13.28 3.00
C THR A 52 -13.22 12.22 4.10
N ASN A 53 -12.19 11.35 4.07
CA ASN A 53 -12.05 10.16 4.91
C ASN A 53 -13.11 9.09 4.65
N LYS A 54 -13.74 9.08 3.48
CA LYS A 54 -14.66 8.02 3.09
C LYS A 54 -13.89 6.83 2.55
N LEU A 55 -14.19 5.67 3.10
CA LEU A 55 -13.64 4.39 2.66
C LEU A 55 -14.46 3.84 1.48
N TYR A 56 -13.75 3.43 0.43
CA TYR A 56 -14.27 2.68 -0.72
C TYR A 56 -13.58 1.33 -0.76
N THR A 57 -14.35 0.23 -0.75
CA THR A 57 -13.81 -1.14 -0.72
C THR A 57 -14.48 -2.04 -1.73
N GLN A 58 -13.77 -3.10 -2.12
CA GLN A 58 -14.28 -4.19 -2.93
C GLN A 58 -13.63 -5.51 -2.51
N LYS A 59 -14.42 -6.58 -2.49
CA LYS A 59 -13.92 -7.96 -2.46
C LYS A 59 -13.76 -8.43 -3.91
N MET A 60 -12.53 -8.67 -4.32
CA MET A 60 -12.15 -9.05 -5.67
C MET A 60 -12.02 -10.57 -5.80
N GLN A 61 -12.46 -11.08 -6.95
CA GLN A 61 -12.21 -12.43 -7.44
C GLN A 61 -11.39 -12.38 -8.74
N PRO A 62 -10.86 -13.53 -9.24
CA PRO A 62 -10.11 -13.55 -10.49
C PRO A 62 -10.88 -12.92 -11.64
N GLY A 63 -10.22 -12.03 -12.39
CA GLY A 63 -10.82 -11.25 -13.48
C GLY A 63 -11.29 -9.86 -13.07
N ASP A 64 -11.44 -9.57 -11.78
CA ASP A 64 -11.82 -8.23 -11.32
C ASP A 64 -10.68 -7.22 -11.48
N MET A 65 -11.07 -5.95 -11.66
CA MET A 65 -10.18 -4.80 -11.68
C MET A 65 -10.58 -3.77 -10.62
N PHE A 66 -9.60 -3.08 -10.06
CA PHE A 66 -9.83 -1.98 -9.11
C PHE A 66 -8.85 -0.84 -9.37
N VAL A 67 -9.31 0.41 -9.26
CA VAL A 67 -8.48 1.61 -9.46
C VAL A 67 -8.23 2.31 -8.13
N PHE A 68 -6.97 2.60 -7.85
CA PHE A 68 -6.55 3.46 -6.74
C PHE A 68 -6.16 4.84 -7.30
N PRO A 69 -6.92 5.91 -7.00
CA PRO A 69 -6.59 7.24 -7.49
C PRO A 69 -5.24 7.73 -6.97
N LYS A 70 -4.54 8.53 -7.80
CA LYS A 70 -3.21 9.04 -7.51
C LYS A 70 -3.14 9.73 -6.14
N GLY A 71 -2.15 9.34 -5.33
CA GLY A 71 -1.87 9.99 -4.05
C GLY A 71 -2.85 9.64 -2.92
N LEU A 72 -3.88 8.83 -3.15
CA LEU A 72 -4.77 8.38 -2.07
C LEU A 72 -4.18 7.20 -1.33
N VAL A 73 -4.50 7.11 -0.03
CA VAL A 73 -4.10 5.99 0.82
C VAL A 73 -4.99 4.79 0.48
N HIS A 74 -4.37 3.64 0.25
CA HIS A 74 -5.06 2.41 -0.09
C HIS A 74 -4.31 1.17 0.43
N PHE A 75 -4.98 0.02 0.39
CA PHE A 75 -4.47 -1.25 0.90
C PHE A 75 -5.02 -2.44 0.10
N GLN A 76 -4.38 -3.59 0.25
CA GLN A 76 -4.89 -4.88 -0.20
C GLN A 76 -4.68 -5.93 0.90
N TYR A 77 -5.65 -6.84 1.05
CA TYR A 77 -5.60 -7.93 2.03
C TYR A 77 -6.03 -9.24 1.37
N CYS A 78 -5.22 -10.29 1.51
CA CYS A 78 -5.55 -11.61 0.97
C CYS A 78 -6.54 -12.34 1.89
N THR A 79 -7.79 -12.39 1.46
CA THR A 79 -8.89 -13.04 2.21
C THR A 79 -8.99 -14.54 1.91
N GLY A 80 -8.36 -15.00 0.83
CA GLY A 80 -8.39 -16.39 0.41
C GLY A 80 -7.48 -17.31 1.23
N PRO A 81 -7.78 -18.64 1.26
CA PRO A 81 -6.94 -19.64 1.93
C PRO A 81 -5.69 -20.03 1.12
N LYS A 82 -5.58 -19.56 -0.13
CA LYS A 82 -4.45 -19.74 -1.03
C LYS A 82 -3.85 -18.38 -1.39
N PRO A 83 -2.58 -18.33 -1.83
CA PRO A 83 -2.00 -17.07 -2.29
C PRO A 83 -2.83 -16.42 -3.40
N ALA A 84 -2.86 -15.08 -3.39
CA ALA A 84 -3.41 -14.29 -4.49
C ALA A 84 -2.29 -13.72 -5.36
N VAL A 85 -2.55 -13.60 -6.66
CA VAL A 85 -1.61 -13.03 -7.64
C VAL A 85 -2.30 -11.91 -8.41
N ALA A 86 -1.71 -10.73 -8.42
CA ALA A 86 -2.26 -9.56 -9.10
C ALA A 86 -1.19 -8.81 -9.90
N PHE A 87 -1.64 -8.09 -10.93
CA PHE A 87 -0.83 -7.14 -11.67
C PHE A 87 -1.29 -5.72 -11.37
N SER A 88 -0.36 -4.85 -10.98
CA SER A 88 -0.59 -3.41 -10.86
C SER A 88 0.05 -2.69 -12.02
N ALA A 89 -0.74 -1.91 -12.75
CA ALA A 89 -0.26 -1.01 -13.80
C ALA A 89 -0.32 0.44 -13.30
N PHE A 90 0.69 1.23 -13.68
CA PHE A 90 0.83 2.61 -13.24
C PHE A 90 0.99 3.54 -14.44
N GLY A 91 0.27 4.67 -14.45
CA GLY A 91 0.46 5.79 -15.39
C GLY A 91 1.72 6.62 -15.13
N SER A 92 2.80 6.00 -14.69
CA SER A 92 4.11 6.61 -14.51
C SER A 92 5.20 5.55 -14.62
N ALA A 93 6.35 5.90 -15.21
CA ALA A 93 7.54 5.06 -15.19
C ALA A 93 8.12 4.88 -13.76
N SER A 94 7.82 5.83 -12.86
CA SER A 94 8.11 5.73 -11.42
C SER A 94 6.90 6.15 -10.61
N ALA A 95 6.02 5.21 -10.26
CA ALA A 95 4.90 5.52 -9.36
C ALA A 95 5.37 6.02 -7.98
N GLY A 96 6.47 5.43 -7.48
CA GLY A 96 6.95 5.61 -6.10
C GLY A 96 6.01 4.94 -5.10
N LEU A 97 6.53 4.48 -3.97
CA LEU A 97 5.71 3.87 -2.93
C LEU A 97 6.02 4.56 -1.60
N VAL A 98 4.99 4.95 -0.88
CA VAL A 98 5.08 5.51 0.48
C VAL A 98 4.22 4.65 1.38
N SER A 99 4.85 3.76 2.15
CA SER A 99 4.17 3.01 3.22
C SER A 99 3.78 3.97 4.33
N VAL A 100 2.50 4.05 4.70
CA VAL A 100 2.04 4.93 5.77
C VAL A 100 2.61 4.47 7.12
N PRO A 101 2.48 3.20 7.55
CA PRO A 101 3.09 2.75 8.81
C PRO A 101 4.60 2.95 8.84
N GLY A 102 5.29 2.61 7.75
CA GLY A 102 6.73 2.78 7.65
C GLY A 102 7.15 4.25 7.74
N SER A 103 6.55 5.12 6.94
CA SER A 103 6.95 6.54 6.88
C SER A 103 6.63 7.29 8.18
N VAL A 104 5.53 6.92 8.85
CA VAL A 104 5.12 7.58 10.10
C VAL A 104 5.91 7.07 11.29
N PHE A 105 6.11 5.76 11.43
CA PHE A 105 6.65 5.16 12.66
C PHE A 105 8.07 4.63 12.55
N THR A 106 8.62 4.44 11.34
CA THR A 106 10.03 4.01 11.16
C THR A 106 10.94 5.14 10.67
N SER A 107 10.47 6.37 10.77
CA SER A 107 11.23 7.59 10.47
C SER A 107 11.72 8.27 11.76
N ASN A 108 12.44 9.38 11.59
CA ASN A 108 12.97 10.20 12.69
C ASN A 108 11.96 11.27 13.18
N ILE A 109 10.66 11.08 12.94
CA ILE A 109 9.64 11.97 13.53
C ILE A 109 9.65 11.76 15.05
N ASP A 110 9.74 12.88 15.77
CA ASP A 110 9.74 12.92 17.23
C ASP A 110 8.51 12.23 17.84
N ASP A 111 8.74 11.45 18.90
CA ASP A 111 7.68 10.69 19.57
C ASP A 111 6.60 11.61 20.15
N GLY A 112 6.97 12.79 20.64
CA GLY A 112 6.04 13.78 21.17
C GLY A 112 5.16 14.41 20.09
N ILE A 113 5.70 14.62 18.88
CA ILE A 113 4.92 15.05 17.71
C ILE A 113 3.90 13.98 17.33
N LEU A 114 4.31 12.72 17.25
CA LEU A 114 3.41 11.62 16.93
C LEU A 114 2.36 11.42 18.03
N ALA A 115 2.74 11.48 19.29
CA ALA A 115 1.81 11.35 20.42
C ALA A 115 0.70 12.41 20.36
N LYS A 116 1.06 13.68 20.13
CA LYS A 116 0.09 14.77 19.93
C LYS A 116 -0.79 14.55 18.69
N SER A 117 -0.20 14.13 17.58
CA SER A 117 -0.90 13.94 16.30
C SER A 117 -1.93 12.80 16.37
N PHE A 118 -1.58 11.70 17.06
CA PHE A 118 -2.43 10.53 17.25
C PHE A 118 -3.29 10.60 18.52
N LYS A 119 -3.23 11.71 19.27
CA LYS A 119 -3.97 11.93 20.53
C LYS A 119 -3.75 10.80 21.54
N THR A 120 -2.49 10.42 21.71
CA THR A 120 -2.03 9.34 22.60
C THR A 120 -0.78 9.79 23.37
N ASP A 121 -0.03 8.86 23.96
CA ASP A 121 1.19 9.09 24.72
C ASP A 121 2.45 8.52 24.03
N VAL A 122 3.62 8.99 24.46
CA VAL A 122 4.93 8.57 23.91
C VAL A 122 5.15 7.07 24.03
N GLY A 123 4.73 6.43 25.13
CA GLY A 123 4.90 5.00 25.33
C GLY A 123 4.09 4.18 24.31
N THR A 124 2.88 4.64 23.98
CA THR A 124 2.08 4.04 22.90
C THR A 124 2.75 4.18 21.53
N ILE A 125 3.34 5.36 21.22
CA ILE A 125 4.09 5.55 19.98
C ILE A 125 5.30 4.62 19.91
N GLN A 126 6.07 4.51 20.99
CA GLN A 126 7.24 3.63 21.04
C GLN A 126 6.88 2.16 20.80
N LYS A 127 5.76 1.69 21.38
CA LYS A 127 5.23 0.35 21.09
C LYS A 127 4.92 0.14 19.61
N LEU A 128 4.34 1.13 18.93
CA LEU A 128 4.09 1.04 17.48
C LEU A 128 5.40 0.99 16.68
N LYS A 129 6.40 1.79 17.05
CA LYS A 129 7.73 1.78 16.42
C LYS A 129 8.42 0.42 16.59
N GLU A 130 8.42 -0.12 17.81
CA GLU A 130 8.99 -1.43 18.15
C GLU A 130 8.31 -2.58 17.38
N GLY A 131 6.98 -2.59 17.35
CA GLY A 131 6.21 -3.61 16.63
C GLY A 131 6.50 -3.64 15.12
N LEU A 132 6.81 -2.50 14.51
CA LEU A 132 7.19 -2.41 13.10
C LEU A 132 8.68 -2.74 12.86
N ALA A 133 9.56 -2.52 13.84
CA ALA A 133 10.97 -2.88 13.76
C ALA A 133 11.19 -4.40 13.80
N ALA A 134 10.35 -5.14 14.53
CA ALA A 134 10.45 -6.59 14.71
C ALA A 134 10.19 -7.41 13.44
N ASN A 135 9.58 -6.82 12.40
CA ASN A 135 9.26 -7.49 11.13
C ASN A 135 10.36 -7.33 10.06
N LYS A 136 11.57 -6.88 10.43
CA LYS A 136 12.75 -6.89 9.55
C LYS A 136 13.48 -8.24 9.66
N CYS A 137 12.89 -9.29 9.10
CA CYS A 137 13.55 -10.57 8.83
C CYS A 137 13.41 -10.91 7.35
#